data_AF-A0AA96VW86-F1
#
_entry.id   AF-A0AA96VW86-F1
#
_cell.length_a   1.000
_cell.length_b   1.000
_cell.length_c   1.000
_cell.angle_alpha   90.00
_cell.angle_beta   90.00
_cell.angle_gamma   90.00
#
_symmetry.space_group_name_H-M   'P 1'
#
loop_
_entity.id
_entity.type
_entity.pdbx_description
1 polymer ?
#
loop_
_entity_poly.entity_id
_entity_poly.type
_entity_poly.pdbx_seq_one_letter_code
_entity_poly.pdbx_strand_id
1 'polypeptide(L)'
;MPGYGRGRGRLWAALGGAALLIGCVSGPAVSDDAGASGGPGGPGGAGHGDERRVLVFSKTAGFRHDSIPEGVTAVRELGAAHGFTVDATEDAGAFTSRNLGRYDAVVFLSTTGDVLNTAQQGAFERYIRRGGAYVGVHAAADTEYDWAFYGGLAGAYFQSHPAIQPATVDVEDHAHPATAGLGVTWNRTDEWYNYRSNPRERAHVLASLDESSYRGGTMNGDHPIAWCQEYQGGRAFYTGGGHTKESFVEPAFRQHLLGGIRWAIGEAQADCRPENGYRPLFDGTAGSLAAWRQAGPGSFTLSDDGTITSSGGMGMLWYADRSFGSYSLKLDWRMSGPSGDDNSGVFVGFPPSDDPWSAVNNGYEVQIDATDVPERTTGSVYGFRSADIRKRDRALNPPGEWNTYEIRVEGERLRVWLNGVKINDFTNTDPVRSLRDGHVGIQNHGSADQVSFRDIRVKELPARAADWADPPPGD
;
A
#
# COMPACT_ATOMS: atom_id res chain seq x y z
N MET A 1 -66.85 45.82 46.81
CA MET A 1 -67.92 46.41 45.97
C MET A 1 -67.26 46.94 44.70
N PRO A 2 -67.91 46.78 43.54
CA PRO A 2 -67.56 45.95 42.36
C PRO A 2 -66.65 46.70 41.35
N GLY A 3 -66.13 46.16 40.25
CA GLY A 3 -66.32 44.92 39.47
C GLY A 3 -65.97 45.20 38.00
N TYR A 4 -65.71 44.13 37.21
CA TYR A 4 -65.73 44.01 35.73
C TYR A 4 -64.83 44.95 34.88
N GLY A 5 -64.24 44.57 33.74
CA GLY A 5 -64.22 43.33 32.95
C GLY A 5 -63.61 43.58 31.55
N ARG A 6 -63.00 42.52 30.97
CA ARG A 6 -62.82 42.15 29.53
C ARG A 6 -62.22 43.13 28.49
N GLY A 7 -61.25 42.60 27.71
CA GLY A 7 -61.30 42.72 26.22
C GLY A 7 -59.99 42.88 25.42
N ARG A 8 -59.41 41.76 24.97
CA ARG A 8 -58.63 41.42 23.74
C ARG A 8 -57.94 42.51 22.86
N GLY A 9 -56.70 42.20 22.45
CA GLY A 9 -56.08 42.64 21.17
C GLY A 9 -54.64 42.13 20.97
N ARG A 10 -54.34 41.44 19.86
CA ARG A 10 -53.04 40.87 19.45
C ARG A 10 -52.14 41.91 18.77
N LEU A 11 -50.79 41.78 18.85
CA LEU A 11 -49.85 41.74 17.70
C LEU A 11 -48.37 41.65 18.16
N TRP A 12 -47.56 41.02 17.31
CA TRP A 12 -46.15 40.62 17.48
C TRP A 12 -45.15 41.78 17.26
N ALA A 13 -43.98 41.73 17.90
CA ALA A 13 -42.73 42.29 17.36
C ALA A 13 -41.47 41.74 18.06
N ALA A 14 -40.39 41.67 17.28
CA ALA A 14 -39.11 41.00 17.49
C ALA A 14 -38.18 41.66 18.53
N LEU A 15 -37.21 40.87 19.03
CA LEU A 15 -36.06 41.34 19.81
C LEU A 15 -34.79 40.53 19.45
N GLY A 16 -33.66 41.23 19.43
CA GLY A 16 -32.29 40.70 19.45
C GLY A 16 -31.53 41.07 18.18
N GLY A 17 -30.53 41.95 18.16
CA GLY A 17 -29.66 42.45 19.22
C GLY A 17 -28.21 42.24 18.77
N ALA A 18 -27.56 43.31 18.31
CA ALA A 18 -26.17 43.32 17.86
C ALA A 18 -25.19 43.56 19.02
N ALA A 19 -24.01 42.92 18.98
CA ALA A 19 -22.75 43.38 19.60
C ALA A 19 -21.59 42.54 19.03
N LEU A 20 -20.67 43.08 18.24
CA LEU A 20 -19.46 43.86 18.56
C LEU A 20 -18.21 43.02 18.92
N LEU A 21 -17.22 43.15 18.03
CA LEU A 21 -15.83 42.68 18.07
C LEU A 21 -15.01 43.35 19.18
N ILE A 22 -14.14 42.59 19.87
CA ILE A 22 -12.84 43.07 20.38
C ILE A 22 -11.83 41.92 20.27
N GLY A 23 -10.75 42.11 19.51
CA GLY A 23 -9.54 41.29 19.56
C GLY A 23 -8.53 41.86 20.55
N CYS A 24 -7.59 41.03 21.01
CA CYS A 24 -6.35 41.45 21.66
C CYS A 24 -5.25 40.41 21.39
N VAL A 25 -4.09 40.90 20.97
CA VAL A 25 -2.84 40.17 20.74
C VAL A 25 -1.96 40.30 21.98
N SER A 26 -1.21 39.26 22.38
CA SER A 26 -0.05 39.35 23.28
C SER A 26 0.91 38.18 23.05
N GLY A 27 2.20 38.48 22.94
CA GLY A 27 3.30 37.58 22.55
C GLY A 27 3.84 36.64 23.66
N PRO A 28 5.03 36.04 23.43
CA PRO A 28 5.42 34.75 24.02
C PRO A 28 6.16 34.88 25.36
N ALA A 29 6.10 33.84 26.18
CA ALA A 29 6.91 33.68 27.38
C ALA A 29 7.70 32.36 27.34
N VAL A 30 8.98 32.44 27.69
CA VAL A 30 9.96 31.35 27.84
C VAL A 30 10.27 31.16 29.33
N SER A 31 10.79 29.98 29.70
CA SER A 31 11.43 29.48 30.96
C SER A 31 10.57 28.45 31.72
N ASP A 32 11.07 27.36 32.32
CA ASP A 32 12.39 26.72 32.41
C ASP A 32 12.21 25.24 32.87
N ASP A 33 13.23 24.41 32.64
CA ASP A 33 13.38 22.99 33.03
C ASP A 33 13.49 22.76 34.55
N ALA A 34 12.96 21.61 35.05
CA ALA A 34 13.60 20.74 36.07
C ALA A 34 12.70 19.55 36.54
N GLY A 35 13.27 18.33 36.54
CA GLY A 35 13.04 17.35 37.62
C GLY A 35 12.40 15.99 37.27
N ALA A 36 13.24 14.95 37.19
CA ALA A 36 12.91 13.57 36.86
C ALA A 36 12.31 12.71 37.99
N SER A 37 11.56 11.65 37.63
CA SER A 37 11.60 10.35 38.32
C SER A 37 11.14 9.21 37.39
N GLY A 38 11.96 8.16 37.31
CA GLY A 38 11.81 7.05 36.36
C GLY A 38 11.09 5.81 36.91
N GLY A 39 10.57 4.99 35.99
CA GLY A 39 10.07 3.63 36.19
C GLY A 39 10.42 2.73 34.98
N PRO A 40 10.48 1.39 35.14
CA PRO A 40 11.35 0.54 34.33
C PRO A 40 10.72 -0.02 33.03
N GLY A 41 11.46 0.14 31.92
CA GLY A 41 11.84 -0.94 30.98
C GLY A 41 10.76 -1.78 30.29
N GLY A 42 10.21 -1.28 29.18
CA GLY A 42 9.69 -2.12 28.09
C GLY A 42 10.81 -2.51 27.09
N PRO A 43 10.67 -3.61 26.33
CA PRO A 43 11.76 -4.08 25.47
C PRO A 43 11.95 -3.16 24.25
N GLY A 44 13.01 -2.36 24.30
CA GLY A 44 14.01 -2.27 23.22
C GLY A 44 13.54 -1.81 21.85
N GLY A 45 12.87 -0.66 21.76
CA GLY A 45 13.04 0.22 20.60
C GLY A 45 14.45 0.79 20.65
N ALA A 46 15.37 0.24 19.84
CA ALA A 46 16.69 0.81 19.67
C ALA A 46 16.53 2.14 18.90
N GLY A 47 16.46 3.24 19.63
CA GLY A 47 16.74 4.56 19.09
C GLY A 47 18.21 4.65 18.72
N HIS A 48 18.47 4.59 17.41
CA HIS A 48 19.63 5.23 16.78
C HIS A 48 19.08 6.36 15.91
N GLY A 49 19.67 7.55 16.04
CA GLY A 49 19.23 8.75 15.35
C GLY A 49 19.28 8.63 13.82
N ASP A 50 18.09 8.79 13.23
CA ASP A 50 17.73 9.64 12.08
C ASP A 50 18.34 9.45 10.68
N GLU A 51 19.09 8.39 10.39
CA GLU A 51 19.45 8.13 8.98
C GLU A 51 19.38 6.64 8.61
N ARG A 52 18.54 6.31 7.63
CA ARG A 52 18.46 4.96 7.05
C ARG A 52 19.76 4.62 6.35
N ARG A 53 20.16 3.35 6.36
CA ARG A 53 21.43 2.91 5.76
C ARG A 53 21.27 1.70 4.85
N VAL A 54 21.87 1.78 3.67
CA VAL A 54 21.85 0.73 2.64
C VAL A 54 23.27 0.27 2.34
N LEU A 55 23.46 -1.05 2.26
CA LEU A 55 24.69 -1.66 1.75
C LEU A 55 24.47 -2.14 0.32
N VAL A 56 25.20 -1.57 -0.64
CA VAL A 56 25.26 -2.11 -2.00
C VAL A 56 26.38 -3.15 -2.08
N PHE A 57 26.01 -4.37 -2.42
CA PHE A 57 26.90 -5.49 -2.62
C PHE A 57 26.87 -5.92 -4.09
N SER A 58 28.03 -5.89 -4.76
CA SER A 58 28.13 -6.14 -6.21
C SER A 58 29.25 -7.13 -6.57
N LYS A 59 29.57 -8.05 -5.65
CA LYS A 59 30.56 -9.11 -5.93
C LYS A 59 30.04 -10.05 -7.02
N THR A 60 30.92 -10.44 -7.94
CA THR A 60 30.62 -11.39 -9.00
C THR A 60 31.62 -12.54 -8.97
N ALA A 61 31.13 -13.77 -8.98
CA ALA A 61 31.88 -15.01 -9.22
C ALA A 61 31.59 -15.61 -10.62
N GLY A 62 30.67 -15.00 -11.38
CA GLY A 62 30.34 -15.32 -12.76
C GLY A 62 30.53 -14.11 -13.69
N PHE A 63 29.57 -13.89 -14.60
CA PHE A 63 29.59 -12.75 -15.52
C PHE A 63 29.58 -11.43 -14.76
N ARG A 64 30.40 -10.47 -15.22
CA ARG A 64 30.47 -9.13 -14.63
C ARG A 64 29.76 -8.14 -15.54
N HIS A 65 28.73 -7.51 -15.01
CA HIS A 65 27.94 -6.51 -15.72
C HIS A 65 28.68 -5.16 -15.73
N ASP A 66 28.83 -4.57 -16.92
CA ASP A 66 29.47 -3.27 -17.07
C ASP A 66 28.68 -2.13 -16.43
N SER A 67 27.39 -2.35 -16.08
CA SER A 67 26.49 -1.39 -15.44
C SER A 67 26.65 -1.24 -13.93
N ILE A 68 27.44 -2.11 -13.29
CA ILE A 68 27.65 -2.09 -11.83
C ILE A 68 28.10 -0.69 -11.33
N PRO A 69 29.11 -0.02 -11.95
CA PRO A 69 29.53 1.31 -11.49
C PRO A 69 28.41 2.37 -11.57
N GLU A 70 27.63 2.36 -12.65
CA GLU A 70 26.50 3.27 -12.86
C GLU A 70 25.38 2.98 -11.85
N GLY A 71 25.12 1.70 -11.54
CA GLY A 71 24.15 1.31 -10.51
C GLY A 71 24.56 1.71 -9.10
N VAL A 72 25.83 1.54 -8.71
CA VAL A 72 26.35 2.03 -7.42
C VAL A 72 26.20 3.56 -7.33
N THR A 73 26.51 4.26 -8.42
CA THR A 73 26.39 5.72 -8.50
C THR A 73 24.93 6.15 -8.35
N ALA A 74 24.01 5.52 -9.07
CA ALA A 74 22.58 5.83 -9.00
C ALA A 74 22.02 5.61 -7.59
N VAL A 75 22.34 4.49 -6.92
CA VAL A 75 21.84 4.24 -5.56
C VAL A 75 22.39 5.27 -4.58
N ARG A 76 23.66 5.69 -4.71
CA ARG A 76 24.25 6.77 -3.88
C ARG A 76 23.57 8.11 -4.10
N GLU A 77 23.30 8.48 -5.35
CA GLU A 77 22.58 9.72 -5.69
C GLU A 77 21.15 9.70 -5.14
N LEU A 78 20.46 8.57 -5.26
CA LEU A 78 19.14 8.37 -4.66
C LEU A 78 19.20 8.51 -3.14
N GLY A 79 20.19 7.90 -2.49
CA GLY A 79 20.40 8.04 -1.05
C GLY A 79 20.62 9.47 -0.60
N ALA A 80 21.51 10.19 -1.29
CA ALA A 80 21.80 11.60 -1.02
C ALA A 80 20.56 12.50 -1.22
N ALA A 81 19.72 12.21 -2.22
CA ALA A 81 18.51 12.98 -2.52
C ALA A 81 17.33 12.66 -1.58
N HIS A 82 17.29 11.46 -0.99
CA HIS A 82 16.12 10.95 -0.26
C HIS A 82 16.38 10.59 1.20
N GLY A 83 17.57 10.91 1.73
CA GLY A 83 17.82 10.85 3.18
C GLY A 83 18.26 9.48 3.70
N PHE A 84 18.94 8.68 2.89
CA PHE A 84 19.56 7.42 3.33
C PHE A 84 21.04 7.33 2.90
N THR A 85 21.89 6.87 3.81
CA THR A 85 23.32 6.66 3.56
C THR A 85 23.56 5.36 2.80
N VAL A 86 24.50 5.39 1.85
CA VAL A 86 24.86 4.22 1.01
C VAL A 86 26.33 3.89 1.14
N ASP A 87 26.63 2.69 1.66
CA ASP A 87 27.95 2.07 1.54
C ASP A 87 27.95 1.09 0.36
N ALA A 88 29.08 0.90 -0.32
CA ALA A 88 29.20 -0.05 -1.42
C ALA A 88 30.45 -0.92 -1.26
N THR A 89 30.34 -2.22 -1.54
CA THR A 89 31.46 -3.16 -1.43
C THR A 89 31.30 -4.35 -2.38
N GLU A 90 32.43 -4.93 -2.78
CA GLU A 90 32.52 -6.24 -3.43
C GLU A 90 33.15 -7.29 -2.49
N ASP A 91 33.52 -6.89 -1.26
CA ASP A 91 34.12 -7.79 -0.27
C ASP A 91 33.04 -8.52 0.54
N ALA A 92 32.94 -9.84 0.32
CA ALA A 92 32.05 -10.72 1.07
C ALA A 92 32.39 -10.77 2.58
N GLY A 93 33.60 -10.35 2.99
CA GLY A 93 33.99 -10.15 4.39
C GLY A 93 33.06 -9.18 5.15
N ALA A 94 32.30 -8.35 4.45
CA ALA A 94 31.27 -7.49 5.03
C ALA A 94 30.06 -8.25 5.60
N PHE A 95 29.83 -9.51 5.19
CA PHE A 95 28.68 -10.33 5.61
C PHE A 95 28.92 -10.98 6.98
N THR A 96 28.94 -10.14 8.02
CA THR A 96 28.97 -10.55 9.42
C THR A 96 27.73 -10.02 10.13
N SER A 97 27.23 -10.72 11.16
CA SER A 97 26.05 -10.26 11.91
C SER A 97 26.26 -8.87 12.54
N ARG A 98 27.49 -8.53 12.92
CA ARG A 98 27.83 -7.20 13.46
C ARG A 98 27.74 -6.11 12.40
N ASN A 99 28.28 -6.34 11.20
CA ASN A 99 28.28 -5.33 10.16
C ASN A 99 26.89 -5.18 9.52
N LEU A 100 26.22 -6.29 9.20
CA LEU A 100 24.88 -6.27 8.61
C LEU A 100 23.84 -5.61 9.51
N GLY A 101 23.97 -5.71 10.84
CA GLY A 101 23.07 -5.04 11.79
C GLY A 101 23.12 -3.51 11.77
N ARG A 102 23.96 -2.88 10.93
CA ARG A 102 24.03 -1.43 10.73
C ARG A 102 23.17 -0.93 9.56
N TYR A 103 22.60 -1.85 8.78
CA TYR A 103 21.90 -1.55 7.53
C TYR A 103 20.42 -1.94 7.64
N ASP A 104 19.56 -1.12 7.07
CA ASP A 104 18.13 -1.40 6.90
C ASP A 104 17.89 -2.32 5.69
N ALA A 105 18.69 -2.14 4.62
CA ALA A 105 18.64 -2.96 3.42
C ALA A 105 20.04 -3.32 2.89
N VAL A 106 20.13 -4.49 2.25
CA VAL A 106 21.27 -4.89 1.42
C VAL A 106 20.80 -5.03 -0.02
N VAL A 107 21.37 -4.21 -0.91
CA VAL A 107 21.15 -4.26 -2.35
C VAL A 107 22.15 -5.22 -2.96
N PHE A 108 21.68 -6.32 -3.54
CA PHE A 108 22.46 -7.20 -4.40
C PHE A 108 22.39 -6.63 -5.82
N LEU A 109 23.39 -5.86 -6.20
CA LEU A 109 23.44 -5.16 -7.48
C LEU A 109 24.22 -5.99 -8.50
N SER A 110 23.48 -6.71 -9.35
CA SER A 110 24.04 -7.53 -10.43
C SER A 110 25.15 -8.49 -9.98
N THR A 111 25.00 -9.07 -8.78
CA THR A 111 25.84 -10.17 -8.30
C THR A 111 25.67 -11.39 -9.19
N THR A 112 26.67 -12.26 -9.30
CA THR A 112 26.57 -13.50 -10.09
C THR A 112 27.36 -14.64 -9.47
N GLY A 113 26.87 -15.87 -9.60
CA GLY A 113 27.52 -17.08 -9.08
C GLY A 113 27.43 -17.26 -7.57
N ASP A 114 28.37 -18.02 -7.00
CA ASP A 114 28.47 -18.30 -5.55
C ASP A 114 29.42 -17.27 -4.90
N VAL A 115 28.86 -16.34 -4.14
CA VAL A 115 29.55 -15.12 -3.69
C VAL A 115 29.78 -15.08 -2.18
N LEU A 116 29.02 -15.87 -1.41
CA LEU A 116 29.07 -16.00 0.03
C LEU A 116 29.38 -17.44 0.47
N ASN A 117 30.36 -17.60 1.35
CA ASN A 117 30.57 -18.89 2.00
C ASN A 117 29.50 -19.19 3.08
N THR A 118 29.51 -20.41 3.62
CA THR A 118 28.54 -20.87 4.64
C THR A 118 28.41 -19.95 5.85
N ALA A 119 29.51 -19.35 6.34
CA ALA A 119 29.46 -18.45 7.50
C ALA A 119 28.76 -17.12 7.15
N GLN A 120 29.01 -16.60 5.95
CA GLN A 120 28.41 -15.38 5.41
C GLN A 120 26.94 -15.58 5.06
N GLN A 121 26.59 -16.72 4.45
CA GLN A 121 25.20 -17.15 4.23
C GLN A 121 24.44 -17.16 5.55
N GLY A 122 24.96 -17.85 6.57
CA GLY A 122 24.33 -17.89 7.90
C GLY A 122 24.20 -16.52 8.57
N ALA A 123 25.13 -15.59 8.33
CA ALA A 123 25.02 -14.21 8.80
C ALA A 123 23.88 -13.46 8.10
N PHE A 124 23.73 -13.64 6.79
CA PHE A 124 22.67 -13.02 6.01
C PHE A 124 21.28 -13.58 6.36
N GLU A 125 21.14 -14.89 6.57
CA GLU A 125 19.85 -15.45 7.02
C GLU A 125 19.40 -14.85 8.35
N ARG A 126 20.33 -14.69 9.30
CA ARG A 126 20.03 -14.06 10.59
C ARG A 126 19.67 -12.58 10.45
N TYR A 127 20.28 -11.88 9.49
CA TYR A 127 19.96 -10.50 9.17
C TYR A 127 18.52 -10.38 8.66
N ILE A 128 18.14 -11.18 7.66
CA ILE A 128 16.76 -11.22 7.12
C ILE A 128 15.75 -11.60 8.21
N ARG A 129 16.01 -12.66 8.99
CA ARG A 129 15.11 -13.11 10.07
C ARG A 129 14.92 -12.10 11.20
N ARG A 130 15.76 -11.07 11.29
CA ARG A 130 15.65 -9.98 12.27
C ARG A 130 14.98 -8.73 11.69
N GLY A 131 14.43 -8.80 10.48
CA GLY A 131 13.77 -7.69 9.81
C GLY A 131 14.64 -6.92 8.82
N GLY A 132 15.88 -7.36 8.58
CA GLY A 132 16.73 -6.79 7.54
C GLY A 132 16.13 -7.02 6.15
N ALA A 133 16.30 -6.05 5.25
CA ALA A 133 15.72 -6.13 3.91
C ALA A 133 16.75 -6.50 2.82
N TYR A 134 16.23 -7.09 1.75
CA TYR A 134 16.94 -7.45 0.52
C TYR A 134 16.35 -6.67 -0.67
N VAL A 135 17.25 -6.15 -1.51
CA VAL A 135 16.89 -5.56 -2.81
C VAL A 135 17.74 -6.24 -3.88
N GLY A 136 17.12 -7.07 -4.71
CA GLY A 136 17.78 -7.73 -5.85
C GLY A 136 17.64 -6.91 -7.12
N VAL A 137 18.74 -6.65 -7.81
CA VAL A 137 18.74 -5.94 -9.10
C VAL A 137 19.36 -6.82 -10.17
N HIS A 138 18.65 -6.99 -11.27
CA HIS A 138 19.04 -7.72 -12.47
C HIS A 138 19.60 -9.11 -12.16
N ALA A 139 20.94 -9.27 -12.25
CA ALA A 139 21.63 -10.53 -12.10
C ALA A 139 21.65 -11.08 -10.68
N ALA A 140 21.07 -10.38 -9.70
CA ALA A 140 20.83 -10.93 -8.38
C ALA A 140 20.06 -12.28 -8.41
N ALA A 141 19.26 -12.57 -9.45
CA ALA A 141 18.64 -13.88 -9.65
C ALA A 141 19.62 -14.97 -10.17
N ASP A 142 20.77 -14.59 -10.72
CA ASP A 142 21.89 -15.43 -11.16
C ASP A 142 22.92 -15.66 -10.04
N THR A 143 22.46 -15.71 -8.79
CA THR A 143 23.32 -15.77 -7.58
C THR A 143 22.90 -16.92 -6.67
N GLU A 144 23.87 -17.62 -6.08
CA GLU A 144 23.67 -18.61 -4.99
C GLU A 144 22.67 -19.76 -5.30
N TYR A 145 22.85 -20.42 -6.45
CA TYR A 145 21.94 -21.48 -6.94
C TYR A 145 21.76 -22.67 -6.00
N ASP A 146 22.78 -23.03 -5.23
CA ASP A 146 22.75 -24.18 -4.33
C ASP A 146 22.24 -23.83 -2.92
N TRP A 147 21.84 -22.57 -2.69
CA TRP A 147 21.37 -22.08 -1.41
C TRP A 147 19.87 -21.78 -1.43
N ALA A 148 19.06 -22.79 -1.09
CA ALA A 148 17.60 -22.71 -1.16
C ALA A 148 16.97 -21.52 -0.40
N PHE A 149 17.60 -21.06 0.68
CA PHE A 149 17.14 -19.85 1.39
C PHE A 149 17.19 -18.62 0.47
N TYR A 150 18.27 -18.45 -0.29
CA TYR A 150 18.42 -17.33 -1.23
C TYR A 150 17.43 -17.43 -2.39
N GLY A 151 17.24 -18.63 -2.95
CA GLY A 151 16.23 -18.83 -4.00
C GLY A 151 14.83 -18.42 -3.55
N GLY A 152 14.47 -18.75 -2.31
CA GLY A 152 13.21 -18.29 -1.72
C GLY A 152 13.17 -16.77 -1.49
N LEU A 153 14.29 -16.15 -1.07
CA LEU A 153 14.40 -14.71 -0.83
C LEU A 153 14.33 -13.88 -2.13
N ALA A 154 15.09 -14.27 -3.14
CA ALA A 154 15.08 -13.66 -4.47
C ALA A 154 13.75 -13.92 -5.19
N GLY A 155 13.06 -15.01 -4.88
CA GLY A 155 11.74 -15.39 -5.41
C GLY A 155 11.82 -16.29 -6.64
N ALA A 156 12.86 -16.14 -7.46
CA ALA A 156 13.16 -17.04 -8.57
C ALA A 156 14.66 -17.00 -8.91
N TYR A 157 15.13 -18.05 -9.59
CA TYR A 157 16.49 -18.13 -10.12
C TYR A 157 16.52 -17.85 -11.62
N PHE A 158 17.61 -17.25 -12.09
CA PHE A 158 17.86 -17.08 -13.52
C PHE A 158 17.93 -18.41 -14.27
N GLN A 159 17.39 -18.43 -15.49
CA GLN A 159 17.44 -19.56 -16.42
C GLN A 159 18.17 -19.22 -17.72
N SER A 160 17.77 -18.14 -18.39
CA SER A 160 18.32 -17.70 -19.68
C SER A 160 17.90 -16.25 -19.96
N HIS A 161 18.46 -15.64 -21.00
CA HIS A 161 18.00 -14.36 -21.52
C HIS A 161 18.22 -14.31 -23.04
N PRO A 162 17.45 -13.51 -23.79
CA PRO A 162 17.77 -13.17 -25.17
C PRO A 162 18.81 -12.03 -25.23
N ALA A 163 19.08 -11.53 -26.42
CA ALA A 163 19.86 -10.30 -26.58
C ALA A 163 19.10 -9.10 -25.99
N ILE A 164 19.85 -8.06 -25.59
CA ILE A 164 19.32 -6.75 -25.21
C ILE A 164 18.39 -6.24 -26.31
N GLN A 165 17.15 -5.92 -25.95
CA GLN A 165 16.13 -5.48 -26.90
C GLN A 165 15.01 -4.70 -26.18
N PRO A 166 14.21 -3.89 -26.91
CA PRO A 166 13.02 -3.29 -26.32
C PRO A 166 11.97 -4.35 -25.97
N ALA A 167 11.24 -4.12 -24.88
CA ALA A 167 10.03 -4.84 -24.53
C ALA A 167 9.02 -3.88 -23.86
N THR A 168 7.76 -4.26 -23.92
CA THR A 168 6.69 -3.65 -23.12
C THR A 168 6.68 -4.33 -21.75
N VAL A 169 6.78 -3.53 -20.69
CA VAL A 169 6.52 -3.95 -19.30
C VAL A 169 5.10 -3.53 -18.94
N ASP A 170 4.26 -4.49 -18.60
CA ASP A 170 2.92 -4.26 -18.06
C ASP A 170 3.04 -4.08 -16.54
N VAL A 171 2.58 -2.93 -16.04
CA VAL A 171 2.57 -2.63 -14.61
C VAL A 171 1.29 -3.21 -14.03
N GLU A 172 1.42 -4.16 -13.10
CA GLU A 172 0.28 -4.87 -12.52
C GLU A 172 -0.16 -4.26 -11.20
N ASP A 173 0.80 -3.83 -10.37
CA ASP A 173 0.54 -3.12 -9.12
C ASP A 173 0.85 -1.65 -9.31
N HIS A 174 -0.14 -0.81 -9.00
CA HIS A 174 0.01 0.63 -9.10
C HIS A 174 0.08 1.33 -7.73
N ALA A 175 -0.03 0.64 -6.58
CA ALA A 175 0.12 1.28 -5.27
C ALA A 175 1.54 1.27 -4.74
N HIS A 176 2.30 0.22 -5.07
CA HIS A 176 3.63 -0.01 -4.56
C HIS A 176 4.56 1.15 -4.98
N PRO A 177 5.36 1.71 -4.07
CA PRO A 177 6.21 2.88 -4.36
C PRO A 177 7.14 2.69 -5.56
N ALA A 178 7.55 1.44 -5.84
CA ALA A 178 8.37 1.09 -7.00
C ALA A 178 7.64 1.23 -8.35
N THR A 179 6.32 1.19 -8.40
CA THR A 179 5.55 1.17 -9.65
C THR A 179 4.50 2.27 -9.73
N ALA A 180 4.21 2.95 -8.62
CA ALA A 180 3.13 3.93 -8.52
C ALA A 180 3.23 5.15 -9.45
N GLY A 181 4.44 5.51 -9.89
CA GLY A 181 4.66 6.61 -10.86
C GLY A 181 4.96 6.13 -12.28
N LEU A 182 4.92 4.83 -12.53
CA LEU A 182 5.00 4.28 -13.88
C LEU A 182 3.61 4.34 -14.54
N GLY A 183 3.58 4.44 -15.87
CA GLY A 183 2.36 4.27 -16.64
C GLY A 183 1.85 2.83 -16.59
N VAL A 184 0.62 2.60 -17.06
CA VAL A 184 0.03 1.24 -17.21
C VAL A 184 0.96 0.31 -18.00
N THR A 185 1.60 0.86 -19.03
CA THR A 185 2.69 0.19 -19.74
C THR A 185 3.96 1.04 -19.70
N TRP A 186 5.10 0.36 -19.70
CA TRP A 186 6.43 0.96 -19.69
C TRP A 186 7.31 0.29 -20.73
N ASN A 187 7.49 0.98 -21.87
CA ASN A 187 8.35 0.52 -22.95
C ASN A 187 9.79 0.89 -22.67
N ARG A 188 10.68 -0.09 -22.64
CA ARG A 188 12.11 0.15 -22.40
C ARG A 188 13.00 -0.94 -22.98
N THR A 189 14.30 -0.68 -23.01
CA THR A 189 15.32 -1.61 -23.53
C THR A 189 16.22 -2.10 -22.39
N ASP A 190 16.32 -3.41 -22.25
CA ASP A 190 17.17 -4.07 -21.25
C ASP A 190 17.48 -5.51 -21.70
N GLU A 191 18.21 -6.29 -20.89
CA GLU A 191 18.34 -7.74 -21.03
C GLU A 191 17.30 -8.47 -20.18
N TRP A 192 16.36 -9.17 -20.83
CA TRP A 192 15.18 -9.74 -20.17
C TRP A 192 15.40 -11.17 -19.70
N TYR A 193 15.39 -11.39 -18.39
CA TYR A 193 15.64 -12.70 -17.80
C TYR A 193 14.41 -13.60 -17.86
N ASN A 194 14.59 -14.83 -18.36
CA ASN A 194 13.72 -15.95 -18.06
C ASN A 194 14.13 -16.58 -16.72
N TYR A 195 13.15 -17.10 -15.99
CA TYR A 195 13.34 -17.63 -14.65
C TYR A 195 13.03 -19.13 -14.59
N ARG A 196 13.74 -19.87 -13.72
CA ARG A 196 13.53 -21.31 -13.52
C ARG A 196 12.16 -21.65 -12.92
N SER A 197 11.51 -20.66 -12.32
CA SER A 197 10.19 -20.77 -11.71
C SER A 197 9.48 -19.42 -11.77
N ASN A 198 8.15 -19.46 -11.82
CA ASN A 198 7.34 -18.25 -11.73
C ASN A 198 7.11 -17.87 -10.24
N PRO A 199 7.43 -16.63 -9.82
CA PRO A 199 7.30 -16.20 -8.42
C PRO A 199 5.85 -15.90 -7.98
N ARG A 200 4.89 -15.76 -8.89
CA ARG A 200 3.52 -15.24 -8.64
C ARG A 200 2.73 -15.99 -7.57
N GLU A 201 2.97 -17.29 -7.39
CA GLU A 201 2.29 -18.06 -6.35
C GLU A 201 2.73 -17.65 -4.92
N ARG A 202 3.91 -17.04 -4.79
CA ARG A 202 4.59 -16.81 -3.49
C ARG A 202 4.95 -15.36 -3.23
N ALA A 203 5.16 -14.57 -4.27
CA ALA A 203 5.44 -13.15 -4.20
C ALA A 203 4.29 -12.33 -4.77
N HIS A 204 4.25 -11.05 -4.40
CA HIS A 204 3.40 -10.07 -5.04
C HIS A 204 4.10 -9.53 -6.29
N VAL A 205 3.53 -9.81 -7.46
CA VAL A 205 4.06 -9.34 -8.75
C VAL A 205 3.68 -7.88 -8.93
N LEU A 206 4.68 -7.06 -9.23
CA LEU A 206 4.50 -5.62 -9.44
C LEU A 206 4.44 -5.26 -10.92
N ALA A 207 5.18 -6.00 -11.75
CA ALA A 207 5.21 -5.83 -13.19
C ALA A 207 5.63 -7.12 -13.90
N SER A 208 5.14 -7.28 -15.13
CA SER A 208 5.45 -8.41 -16.02
C SER A 208 5.85 -7.94 -17.41
N LEU A 209 6.58 -8.80 -18.14
CA LEU A 209 6.90 -8.58 -19.54
C LEU A 209 5.78 -9.10 -20.44
N ASP A 210 5.36 -8.28 -21.41
CA ASP A 210 4.54 -8.74 -22.53
C ASP A 210 5.42 -9.54 -23.50
N GLU A 211 5.35 -10.86 -23.45
CA GLU A 211 6.13 -11.76 -24.34
C GLU A 211 5.77 -11.58 -25.84
N SER A 212 4.67 -10.91 -26.18
CA SER A 212 4.34 -10.60 -27.58
C SER A 212 5.16 -9.43 -28.15
N SER A 213 5.66 -8.55 -27.26
CA SER A 213 6.40 -7.33 -27.61
C SER A 213 7.88 -7.57 -27.96
N TYR A 214 8.45 -8.71 -27.59
CA TYR A 214 9.87 -9.03 -27.79
C TYR A 214 10.08 -10.49 -28.25
N ARG A 215 11.34 -10.96 -28.34
CA ARG A 215 11.68 -12.33 -28.72
C ARG A 215 12.56 -13.00 -27.67
N GLY A 216 12.26 -14.25 -27.36
CA GLY A 216 13.06 -15.12 -26.48
C GLY A 216 12.52 -15.28 -25.06
N GLY A 217 11.32 -14.79 -24.77
CA GLY A 217 10.58 -15.15 -23.56
C GLY A 217 10.21 -16.62 -23.55
N THR A 218 10.36 -17.28 -22.40
CA THR A 218 10.08 -18.71 -22.21
C THR A 218 9.21 -18.97 -20.98
N MET A 219 8.53 -17.95 -20.45
CA MET A 219 7.71 -18.03 -19.23
C MET A 219 6.25 -18.38 -19.52
N ASN A 220 5.89 -18.61 -20.80
CA ASN A 220 4.57 -19.03 -21.26
C ASN A 220 3.49 -17.96 -21.03
N GLY A 221 3.81 -16.70 -21.34
CA GLY A 221 2.90 -15.55 -21.28
C GLY A 221 2.75 -14.90 -19.91
N ASP A 222 3.03 -15.61 -18.81
CA ASP A 222 3.10 -15.02 -17.48
C ASP A 222 4.57 -14.83 -17.07
N HIS A 223 5.10 -13.63 -17.34
CA HIS A 223 6.51 -13.31 -17.19
C HIS A 223 6.76 -12.19 -16.17
N PRO A 224 6.64 -12.45 -14.85
CA PRO A 224 7.00 -11.47 -13.83
C PRO A 224 8.43 -10.98 -13.98
N ILE A 225 8.62 -9.66 -13.91
CA ILE A 225 9.94 -9.01 -14.02
C ILE A 225 10.26 -8.12 -12.82
N ALA A 226 9.26 -7.75 -12.01
CA ALA A 226 9.46 -7.12 -10.72
C ALA A 226 8.46 -7.66 -9.70
N TRP A 227 8.91 -7.90 -8.47
CA TRP A 227 8.06 -8.43 -7.40
C TRP A 227 8.57 -8.04 -6.02
N CYS A 228 7.69 -8.14 -5.03
CA CYS A 228 8.04 -8.00 -3.63
C CYS A 228 7.41 -9.10 -2.77
N GLN A 229 8.00 -9.35 -1.60
CA GLN A 229 7.48 -10.28 -0.61
C GLN A 229 8.03 -9.98 0.79
N GLU A 230 7.27 -10.35 1.81
CA GLU A 230 7.82 -10.55 3.14
C GLU A 230 8.34 -12.00 3.25
N TYR A 231 9.64 -12.17 3.50
CA TYR A 231 10.29 -13.47 3.49
C TYR A 231 11.01 -13.73 4.82
N GLN A 232 10.52 -14.72 5.56
CA GLN A 232 11.06 -15.13 6.87
C GLN A 232 11.31 -13.99 7.86
N GLY A 233 10.49 -12.94 7.83
CA GLY A 233 10.58 -11.79 8.74
C GLY A 233 11.25 -10.54 8.15
N GLY A 234 11.92 -10.65 7.00
CA GLY A 234 12.50 -9.50 6.28
C GLY A 234 11.68 -9.11 5.05
N ARG A 235 11.96 -7.92 4.51
CA ARG A 235 11.39 -7.44 3.23
C ARG A 235 12.31 -7.84 2.07
N ALA A 236 11.74 -8.30 0.96
CA ALA A 236 12.47 -8.61 -0.25
C ALA A 236 11.80 -7.96 -1.45
N PHE A 237 12.54 -7.11 -2.16
CA PHE A 237 12.14 -6.52 -3.43
C PHE A 237 13.12 -7.01 -4.50
N TYR A 238 12.61 -7.31 -5.70
CA TYR A 238 13.41 -7.70 -6.84
C TYR A 238 12.94 -6.97 -8.10
N THR A 239 13.90 -6.54 -8.93
CA THR A 239 13.66 -6.10 -10.30
C THR A 239 14.63 -6.78 -11.26
N GLY A 240 14.12 -7.30 -12.37
CA GLY A 240 14.90 -7.94 -13.43
C GLY A 240 15.60 -6.96 -14.36
N GLY A 241 15.26 -5.68 -14.32
CA GLY A 241 15.97 -4.64 -15.06
C GLY A 241 17.29 -4.22 -14.41
N GLY A 242 18.15 -3.56 -15.17
CA GLY A 242 19.44 -3.04 -14.70
C GLY A 242 20.68 -3.66 -15.38
N HIS A 243 20.53 -4.37 -16.50
CA HIS A 243 21.67 -4.83 -17.28
C HIS A 243 22.42 -3.65 -17.91
N THR A 244 21.64 -2.72 -18.47
CA THR A 244 22.16 -1.60 -19.26
C THR A 244 22.62 -0.44 -18.38
N LYS A 245 23.64 0.30 -18.81
CA LYS A 245 24.08 1.52 -18.12
C LYS A 245 23.00 2.60 -18.18
N GLU A 246 22.29 2.63 -19.29
CA GLU A 246 21.20 3.53 -19.61
C GLU A 246 20.07 3.44 -18.57
N SER A 247 19.80 2.25 -18.02
CA SER A 247 18.81 2.07 -16.95
C SER A 247 19.09 2.99 -15.76
N PHE A 248 20.35 3.14 -15.35
CA PHE A 248 20.72 3.89 -14.15
C PHE A 248 20.72 5.42 -14.33
N VAL A 249 20.49 5.91 -15.55
CA VAL A 249 20.22 7.33 -15.85
C VAL A 249 18.78 7.57 -16.32
N GLU A 250 18.01 6.52 -16.62
CA GLU A 250 16.61 6.60 -16.99
C GLU A 250 15.75 7.05 -15.79
N PRO A 251 15.00 8.15 -15.88
CA PRO A 251 14.21 8.66 -14.74
C PRO A 251 13.20 7.65 -14.18
N ALA A 252 12.48 6.93 -15.05
CA ALA A 252 11.47 5.96 -14.65
C ALA A 252 12.10 4.76 -13.90
N PHE A 253 13.22 4.22 -14.39
CA PHE A 253 13.92 3.12 -13.70
C PHE A 253 14.53 3.56 -12.36
N ARG A 254 15.09 4.77 -12.30
CA ARG A 254 15.60 5.33 -11.04
C ARG A 254 14.49 5.50 -10.01
N GLN A 255 13.31 5.94 -10.43
CA GLN A 255 12.13 6.01 -9.56
C GLN A 255 11.69 4.61 -9.12
N HIS A 256 11.69 3.63 -10.02
CA HIS A 256 11.35 2.24 -9.70
C HIS A 256 12.29 1.65 -8.64
N LEU A 257 13.60 1.83 -8.84
CA LEU A 257 14.62 1.40 -7.90
C LEU A 257 14.50 2.12 -6.55
N LEU A 258 14.29 3.45 -6.57
CA LEU A 258 14.07 4.24 -5.35
C LEU A 258 12.85 3.72 -4.57
N GLY A 259 11.73 3.50 -5.24
CA GLY A 259 10.51 3.02 -4.59
C GLY A 259 10.69 1.63 -3.96
N GLY A 260 11.39 0.73 -4.64
CA GLY A 260 11.77 -0.58 -4.09
C GLY A 260 12.65 -0.45 -2.84
N ILE A 261 13.64 0.46 -2.86
CA ILE A 261 14.51 0.73 -1.71
C ILE A 261 13.73 1.37 -0.56
N ARG A 262 12.93 2.41 -0.81
CA ARG A 262 12.09 3.10 0.20
C ARG A 262 11.16 2.11 0.90
N TRP A 263 10.54 1.20 0.15
CA TRP A 263 9.74 0.13 0.75
C TRP A 263 10.60 -0.83 1.56
N ALA A 264 11.75 -1.27 1.04
CA ALA A 264 12.64 -2.20 1.75
C ALA A 264 13.13 -1.64 3.10
N ILE A 265 13.51 -0.36 3.14
CA ILE A 265 13.97 0.32 4.38
C ILE A 265 12.81 0.80 5.26
N GLY A 266 11.55 0.65 4.85
CA GLY A 266 10.38 1.00 5.64
C GLY A 266 10.03 2.49 5.69
N GLU A 267 10.48 3.27 4.70
CA GLU A 267 10.08 4.67 4.49
C GLU A 267 8.78 4.81 3.69
N ALA A 268 8.34 3.73 3.06
CA ALA A 268 7.04 3.63 2.41
C ALA A 268 6.44 2.24 2.66
N GLN A 269 5.11 2.17 2.66
CA GLN A 269 4.36 0.95 2.93
C GLN A 269 3.64 0.46 1.68
N ALA A 270 3.55 -0.85 1.53
CA ALA A 270 2.82 -1.51 0.46
C ALA A 270 2.45 -2.92 0.90
N ASP A 271 1.36 -3.45 0.37
CA ASP A 271 1.00 -4.85 0.56
C ASP A 271 1.79 -5.75 -0.39
N CYS A 272 2.72 -6.54 0.14
CA CYS A 272 3.51 -7.49 -0.65
C CYS A 272 3.09 -8.95 -0.43
N ARG A 273 1.83 -9.17 -0.03
CA ARG A 273 1.23 -10.52 0.02
C ARG A 273 0.76 -10.92 -1.38
N PRO A 274 0.92 -12.20 -1.80
CA PRO A 274 0.46 -12.66 -3.12
C PRO A 274 -1.03 -12.41 -3.37
N GLU A 275 -1.36 -11.96 -4.57
CA GLU A 275 -2.72 -11.54 -4.95
C GLU A 275 -3.45 -12.53 -5.86
N ASN A 276 -3.33 -13.83 -5.57
CA ASN A 276 -3.94 -14.86 -6.38
C ASN A 276 -5.48 -14.88 -6.26
N GLY A 277 -6.18 -14.88 -7.40
CA GLY A 277 -7.63 -15.10 -7.50
C GLY A 277 -8.51 -13.85 -7.37
N TYR A 278 -7.95 -12.65 -7.47
CA TYR A 278 -8.72 -11.43 -7.62
C TYR A 278 -9.19 -11.26 -9.07
N ARG A 279 -10.41 -10.72 -9.24
CA ARG A 279 -10.94 -10.25 -10.52
C ARG A 279 -11.23 -8.76 -10.46
N PRO A 280 -11.00 -7.99 -11.53
CA PRO A 280 -11.28 -6.56 -11.54
C PRO A 280 -12.80 -6.29 -11.45
N LEU A 281 -13.15 -5.25 -10.71
CA LEU A 281 -14.43 -4.54 -10.77
C LEU A 281 -14.27 -3.19 -11.49
N PHE A 282 -13.10 -2.56 -11.34
CA PHE A 282 -12.66 -1.39 -12.09
C PHE A 282 -11.16 -1.54 -12.38
N ASP A 283 -10.81 -1.56 -13.67
CA ASP A 283 -9.47 -1.81 -14.21
C ASP A 283 -8.82 -0.56 -14.82
N GLY A 284 -9.36 0.63 -14.51
CA GLY A 284 -8.88 1.88 -15.10
C GLY A 284 -9.52 2.25 -16.45
N THR A 285 -10.41 1.42 -16.99
CA THR A 285 -11.07 1.71 -18.28
C THR A 285 -12.50 2.25 -18.12
N ALA A 286 -12.95 3.04 -19.10
CA ALA A 286 -14.36 3.44 -19.18
C ALA A 286 -15.31 2.23 -19.32
N GLY A 287 -14.82 1.12 -19.91
CA GLY A 287 -15.58 -0.11 -20.06
C GLY A 287 -15.90 -0.76 -18.71
N SER A 288 -14.93 -0.86 -17.81
CA SER A 288 -15.18 -1.42 -16.47
C SER A 288 -16.03 -0.50 -15.58
N LEU A 289 -16.02 0.82 -15.81
CA LEU A 289 -16.92 1.77 -15.14
C LEU A 289 -18.39 1.63 -15.54
N ALA A 290 -18.72 1.01 -16.68
CA ALA A 290 -20.11 0.90 -17.14
C ALA A 290 -21.01 0.10 -16.18
N ALA A 291 -20.42 -0.76 -15.34
CA ALA A 291 -21.12 -1.53 -14.31
C ALA A 291 -21.37 -0.75 -13.01
N TRP A 292 -20.86 0.49 -12.90
CA TRP A 292 -20.97 1.33 -11.71
C TRP A 292 -22.08 2.37 -11.86
N ARG A 293 -22.72 2.74 -10.75
CA ARG A 293 -23.76 3.77 -10.69
C ARG A 293 -23.40 4.84 -9.68
N GLN A 294 -23.65 6.09 -10.07
CA GLN A 294 -23.47 7.24 -9.20
C GLN A 294 -24.81 7.60 -8.54
N ALA A 295 -24.81 7.69 -7.21
CA ALA A 295 -25.90 8.26 -6.42
C ALA A 295 -25.49 9.62 -5.85
N GLY A 296 -26.41 10.56 -5.80
CA GLY A 296 -26.18 11.90 -5.26
C GLY A 296 -25.50 12.89 -6.21
N PRO A 297 -25.33 14.16 -5.78
CA PRO A 297 -24.85 15.25 -6.62
C PRO A 297 -23.35 15.24 -6.95
N GLY A 298 -22.51 14.55 -6.17
CA GLY A 298 -21.09 14.44 -6.53
C GLY A 298 -20.82 13.41 -7.62
N SER A 299 -19.55 13.31 -8.02
CA SER A 299 -19.14 12.56 -9.21
C SER A 299 -17.69 12.10 -9.14
N PHE A 300 -17.32 11.21 -10.06
CA PHE A 300 -15.94 10.75 -10.27
C PHE A 300 -15.51 11.00 -11.71
N THR A 301 -14.31 11.56 -11.89
CA THR A 301 -13.72 11.79 -13.21
C THR A 301 -12.64 10.74 -13.48
N LEU A 302 -12.78 9.99 -14.58
CA LEU A 302 -11.75 9.08 -15.09
C LEU A 302 -10.64 9.86 -15.81
N SER A 303 -9.39 9.57 -15.46
CA SER A 303 -8.18 10.14 -16.06
C SER A 303 -7.51 9.14 -17.00
N ASP A 304 -6.62 9.63 -17.86
CA ASP A 304 -5.90 8.80 -18.86
C ASP A 304 -5.00 7.72 -18.23
N ASP A 305 -4.59 7.91 -16.98
CA ASP A 305 -3.78 6.96 -16.20
C ASP A 305 -4.62 5.87 -15.52
N GLY A 306 -5.93 5.81 -15.80
CA GLY A 306 -6.87 4.85 -15.21
C GLY A 306 -7.34 5.21 -13.80
N THR A 307 -7.00 6.39 -13.30
CA THR A 307 -7.44 6.86 -11.98
C THR A 307 -8.83 7.52 -12.06
N ILE A 308 -9.72 7.23 -11.10
CA ILE A 308 -10.96 8.00 -10.88
C ILE A 308 -10.81 8.91 -9.66
N THR A 309 -11.27 10.16 -9.75
CA THR A 309 -11.13 11.13 -8.63
C THR A 309 -12.46 11.80 -8.30
N SER A 310 -12.78 11.88 -7.00
CA SER A 310 -14.03 12.46 -6.50
C SER A 310 -14.12 13.98 -6.70
N SER A 311 -15.35 14.49 -6.89
CA SER A 311 -15.67 15.92 -6.87
C SER A 311 -17.16 16.18 -6.61
N GLY A 312 -17.54 17.42 -6.29
CA GLY A 312 -18.94 17.88 -6.44
C GLY A 312 -19.89 17.66 -5.25
N GLY A 313 -19.41 17.26 -4.07
CA GLY A 313 -20.24 17.17 -2.84
C GLY A 313 -20.45 15.74 -2.37
N MET A 314 -21.58 15.42 -1.74
CA MET A 314 -21.90 14.08 -1.21
C MET A 314 -22.40 13.14 -2.31
N GLY A 315 -22.00 11.88 -2.28
CA GLY A 315 -22.34 10.90 -3.31
C GLY A 315 -21.66 9.55 -3.12
N MET A 316 -22.09 8.59 -3.93
CA MET A 316 -21.68 7.20 -3.84
C MET A 316 -21.56 6.61 -5.22
N LEU A 317 -20.36 6.22 -5.63
CA LEU A 317 -20.13 5.41 -6.82
C LEU A 317 -20.12 3.94 -6.38
N TRP A 318 -21.14 3.18 -6.77
CA TRP A 318 -21.32 1.79 -6.32
C TRP A 318 -21.43 0.80 -7.47
N TYR A 319 -20.94 -0.41 -7.24
CA TYR A 319 -20.94 -1.47 -8.24
C TYR A 319 -22.33 -2.09 -8.34
N ALA A 320 -23.02 -1.86 -9.46
CA ALA A 320 -24.45 -2.14 -9.59
C ALA A 320 -24.80 -3.48 -10.23
N ASP A 321 -23.83 -4.14 -10.87
CA ASP A 321 -24.06 -5.39 -11.59
C ASP A 321 -24.53 -6.53 -10.67
N ARG A 322 -23.96 -6.62 -9.46
CA ARG A 322 -24.33 -7.64 -8.47
C ARG A 322 -23.95 -7.26 -7.04
N SER A 323 -24.57 -7.94 -6.09
CA SER A 323 -24.18 -7.94 -4.68
C SER A 323 -23.15 -9.04 -4.36
N PHE A 324 -22.58 -8.95 -3.17
CA PHE A 324 -21.56 -9.85 -2.64
C PHE A 324 -21.92 -10.30 -1.22
N GLY A 325 -21.49 -11.52 -0.85
CA GLY A 325 -21.73 -12.08 0.49
C GLY A 325 -20.46 -12.35 1.29
N SER A 326 -19.59 -13.25 0.83
CA SER A 326 -18.26 -13.47 1.43
C SER A 326 -17.17 -13.19 0.41
N TYR A 327 -16.32 -12.21 0.70
CA TYR A 327 -15.35 -11.70 -0.27
C TYR A 327 -14.18 -10.97 0.41
N SER A 328 -13.10 -10.82 -0.34
CA SER A 328 -12.06 -9.83 -0.09
C SER A 328 -12.13 -8.77 -1.19
N LEU A 329 -12.35 -7.52 -0.83
CA LEU A 329 -12.30 -6.36 -1.72
C LEU A 329 -10.95 -5.67 -1.54
N LYS A 330 -10.22 -5.48 -2.63
CA LYS A 330 -9.00 -4.67 -2.66
C LYS A 330 -9.19 -3.47 -3.57
N LEU A 331 -8.59 -2.35 -3.17
CA LEU A 331 -8.54 -1.13 -3.98
C LEU A 331 -7.42 -0.22 -3.50
N ASP A 332 -6.93 0.58 -4.43
CA ASP A 332 -5.96 1.62 -4.15
C ASP A 332 -6.65 2.98 -4.05
N TRP A 333 -6.19 3.79 -3.11
CA TRP A 333 -6.69 5.13 -2.88
C TRP A 333 -5.54 6.10 -2.56
N ARG A 334 -5.77 7.38 -2.86
CA ARG A 334 -4.84 8.48 -2.57
C ARG A 334 -5.62 9.75 -2.26
N MET A 335 -5.27 10.42 -1.16
CA MET A 335 -5.69 11.81 -0.93
C MET A 335 -4.95 12.69 -1.93
N SER A 336 -5.70 13.23 -2.90
CA SER A 336 -5.17 13.99 -4.03
C SER A 336 -5.41 15.50 -3.87
N GLY A 337 -6.22 15.90 -2.89
CA GLY A 337 -6.45 17.30 -2.59
C GLY A 337 -5.19 17.98 -2.05
N PRO A 338 -5.01 19.27 -2.35
CA PRO A 338 -3.81 20.01 -1.94
C PRO A 338 -3.73 20.26 -0.43
N SER A 339 -4.84 20.09 0.31
CA SER A 339 -4.86 20.16 1.77
C SER A 339 -4.16 18.96 2.42
N GLY A 340 -4.18 17.80 1.75
CA GLY A 340 -3.81 16.52 2.36
C GLY A 340 -4.76 16.09 3.49
N ASP A 341 -5.98 16.63 3.50
CA ASP A 341 -6.94 16.54 4.59
C ASP A 341 -8.36 16.27 4.04
N ASP A 342 -8.43 15.44 3.00
CA ASP A 342 -9.69 15.12 2.31
C ASP A 342 -10.43 13.98 3.02
N ASN A 343 -11.75 14.07 3.04
CA ASN A 343 -12.62 13.03 3.61
C ASN A 343 -13.27 12.17 2.51
N SER A 344 -13.25 10.85 2.71
CA SER A 344 -13.93 9.86 1.87
C SER A 344 -14.08 8.53 2.63
N GLY A 345 -14.56 7.49 1.97
CA GLY A 345 -14.68 6.16 2.53
C GLY A 345 -15.03 5.09 1.50
N VAL A 346 -14.79 3.84 1.88
CA VAL A 346 -15.23 2.65 1.13
C VAL A 346 -16.40 2.01 1.85
N PHE A 347 -17.51 1.83 1.14
CA PHE A 347 -18.75 1.29 1.69
C PHE A 347 -18.95 -0.18 1.32
N VAL A 348 -19.49 -0.94 2.26
CA VAL A 348 -19.83 -2.36 2.07
C VAL A 348 -21.17 -2.71 2.72
N GLY A 349 -21.85 -3.72 2.15
CA GLY A 349 -23.04 -4.35 2.77
C GLY A 349 -24.27 -3.45 2.79
N PHE A 350 -24.52 -2.66 1.74
CA PHE A 350 -25.70 -1.82 1.62
C PHE A 350 -26.60 -2.23 0.44
N PRO A 351 -27.91 -1.93 0.49
CA PRO A 351 -28.83 -2.19 -0.61
C PRO A 351 -28.65 -1.18 -1.76
N PRO A 352 -28.99 -1.56 -3.01
CA PRO A 352 -28.92 -0.65 -4.15
C PRO A 352 -29.86 0.55 -3.96
N SER A 353 -29.39 1.75 -4.30
CA SER A 353 -30.15 2.99 -4.17
C SER A 353 -29.58 4.10 -5.05
N ASP A 354 -30.44 5.04 -5.45
CA ASP A 354 -30.03 6.31 -6.08
C ASP A 354 -29.88 7.43 -5.03
N ASP A 355 -30.24 7.17 -3.76
CA ASP A 355 -29.97 8.05 -2.62
C ASP A 355 -28.59 7.71 -2.01
N PRO A 356 -27.61 8.64 -2.03
CA PRO A 356 -26.28 8.39 -1.48
C PRO A 356 -26.29 8.12 0.02
N TRP A 357 -27.31 8.59 0.75
CA TRP A 357 -27.45 8.32 2.18
C TRP A 357 -27.91 6.90 2.49
N SER A 358 -28.42 6.15 1.51
CA SER A 358 -28.79 4.74 1.72
C SER A 358 -27.59 3.90 2.16
N ALA A 359 -26.42 4.09 1.52
CA ALA A 359 -25.20 3.37 1.89
C ALA A 359 -24.74 3.75 3.32
N VAL A 360 -24.83 5.04 3.66
CA VAL A 360 -24.52 5.57 5.00
C VAL A 360 -25.44 4.99 6.08
N ASN A 361 -26.73 4.88 5.76
CA ASN A 361 -27.77 4.46 6.70
C ASN A 361 -27.89 2.93 6.85
N ASN A 362 -27.43 2.16 5.87
CA ASN A 362 -27.67 0.71 5.82
C ASN A 362 -26.40 -0.14 5.68
N GLY A 363 -25.25 0.44 5.32
CA GLY A 363 -23.98 -0.29 5.17
C GLY A 363 -22.94 0.07 6.23
N TYR A 364 -21.69 -0.20 5.92
CA TYR A 364 -20.54 0.20 6.74
C TYR A 364 -19.50 0.93 5.91
N GLU A 365 -19.03 2.05 6.43
CA GLU A 365 -17.93 2.83 5.89
C GLU A 365 -16.61 2.39 6.52
N VAL A 366 -15.62 2.15 5.67
CA VAL A 366 -14.21 2.12 6.03
C VAL A 366 -13.62 3.47 5.69
N GLN A 367 -13.32 4.26 6.71
CA GLN A 367 -12.99 5.68 6.57
C GLN A 367 -11.68 5.93 5.80
N ILE A 368 -11.62 7.02 5.06
CA ILE A 368 -10.40 7.68 4.57
C ILE A 368 -10.41 9.12 5.10
N ASP A 369 -9.72 9.35 6.22
CA ASP A 369 -9.47 10.66 6.84
C ASP A 369 -8.58 10.41 8.07
N ALA A 370 -7.30 10.77 8.00
CA ALA A 370 -6.35 10.41 9.06
C ALA A 370 -6.36 11.41 10.23
N THR A 371 -6.87 12.62 10.01
CA THR A 371 -6.82 13.77 10.93
C THR A 371 -8.13 13.96 11.69
N ASP A 372 -9.21 13.27 11.30
CA ASP A 372 -10.44 13.18 12.09
C ASP A 372 -10.16 12.59 13.49
N VAL A 373 -11.16 12.64 14.37
CA VAL A 373 -11.09 12.12 15.72
C VAL A 373 -10.71 10.62 15.73
N PRO A 374 -9.96 10.14 16.74
CA PRO A 374 -9.42 8.78 16.74
C PRO A 374 -10.45 7.66 16.51
N GLU A 375 -11.71 7.86 16.92
CA GLU A 375 -12.79 6.90 16.73
C GLU A 375 -13.28 6.78 15.28
N ARG A 376 -12.96 7.77 14.45
CA ARG A 376 -13.42 7.96 13.07
C ARG A 376 -12.26 8.17 12.10
N THR A 377 -11.07 7.72 12.46
CA THR A 377 -9.90 7.91 11.59
C THR A 377 -9.84 6.87 10.46
N THR A 378 -8.94 7.07 9.49
CA THR A 378 -8.60 6.13 8.40
C THR A 378 -8.59 4.67 8.87
N GLY A 379 -9.44 3.85 8.23
CA GLY A 379 -9.57 2.41 8.50
C GLY A 379 -10.48 2.05 9.68
N SER A 380 -11.08 3.04 10.35
CA SER A 380 -12.19 2.81 11.25
C SER A 380 -13.40 2.27 10.49
N VAL A 381 -14.21 1.45 11.17
CA VAL A 381 -15.59 1.21 10.75
C VAL A 381 -16.39 2.37 11.30
N TYR A 382 -16.70 3.35 10.46
CA TYR A 382 -17.06 4.71 10.90
C TYR A 382 -18.23 4.72 11.89
N GLY A 383 -17.99 5.20 13.11
CA GLY A 383 -19.00 5.24 14.18
C GLY A 383 -19.26 3.91 14.91
N PHE A 384 -18.63 2.80 14.51
CA PHE A 384 -18.84 1.47 15.10
C PHE A 384 -17.57 0.87 15.73
N ARG A 385 -16.41 1.03 15.10
CA ARG A 385 -15.14 0.48 15.59
C ARG A 385 -13.93 1.28 15.12
N SER A 386 -13.23 1.91 16.05
CA SER A 386 -11.94 2.56 15.78
C SER A 386 -10.89 1.56 15.29
N ALA A 387 -10.00 2.03 14.42
CA ALA A 387 -8.82 1.28 13.99
C ALA A 387 -7.78 1.18 15.12
N ASP A 388 -6.89 0.19 15.03
CA ASP A 388 -5.67 0.15 15.85
C ASP A 388 -4.73 1.28 15.40
N ILE A 389 -4.77 2.40 16.11
CA ILE A 389 -4.04 3.63 15.78
C ILE A 389 -2.55 3.39 15.57
N ARG A 390 -1.91 2.59 16.42
CA ARG A 390 -0.46 2.31 16.29
C ARG A 390 -0.14 1.52 15.03
N LYS A 391 -1.02 0.61 14.62
CA LYS A 391 -0.84 -0.14 13.37
C LYS A 391 -1.17 0.73 12.16
N ARG A 392 -2.21 1.56 12.25
CA ARG A 392 -2.60 2.53 11.23
C ARG A 392 -1.47 3.50 10.94
N ASP A 393 -0.93 4.18 11.96
CA ASP A 393 0.15 5.16 11.81
C ASP A 393 1.40 4.55 11.17
N ARG A 394 1.70 3.29 11.48
CA ARG A 394 2.83 2.56 10.88
C ARG A 394 2.58 2.15 9.43
N ALA A 395 1.33 1.90 9.07
CA ALA A 395 0.96 1.36 7.78
C ALA A 395 0.56 2.43 6.76
N LEU A 396 0.06 3.58 7.21
CA LEU A 396 -0.46 4.65 6.38
C LEU A 396 0.68 5.42 5.70
N ASN A 397 0.62 5.50 4.37
CA ASN A 397 1.44 6.45 3.60
C ASN A 397 0.80 7.85 3.67
N PRO A 398 1.61 8.93 3.65
CA PRO A 398 1.13 10.30 3.75
C PRO A 398 0.24 10.71 2.57
N PRO A 399 -0.49 11.84 2.68
CA PRO A 399 -1.24 12.40 1.55
C PRO A 399 -0.36 12.61 0.30
N GLY A 400 -0.94 12.39 -0.87
CA GLY A 400 -0.21 12.36 -2.14
C GLY A 400 0.48 11.02 -2.46
N GLU A 401 0.59 10.09 -1.50
CA GLU A 401 1.05 8.72 -1.75
C GLU A 401 -0.12 7.72 -1.78
N TRP A 402 0.05 6.64 -2.54
CA TRP A 402 -0.96 5.60 -2.68
C TRP A 402 -1.02 4.70 -1.44
N ASN A 403 -2.22 4.27 -1.11
CA ASN A 403 -2.51 3.33 -0.06
C ASN A 403 -3.46 2.26 -0.60
N THR A 404 -3.27 1.01 -0.19
CA THR A 404 -4.14 -0.10 -0.55
C THR A 404 -4.97 -0.51 0.67
N TYR A 405 -6.28 -0.59 0.48
CA TYR A 405 -7.14 -1.32 1.40
C TYR A 405 -7.38 -2.75 0.93
N GLU A 406 -7.36 -3.68 1.89
CA GLU A 406 -8.06 -4.96 1.77
C GLU A 406 -9.19 -4.98 2.81
N ILE A 407 -10.42 -5.12 2.35
CA ILE A 407 -11.62 -5.20 3.18
C ILE A 407 -12.20 -6.60 2.99
N ARG A 408 -12.14 -7.42 4.04
CA ARG A 408 -12.63 -8.79 4.01
C ARG A 408 -13.93 -8.92 4.79
N VAL A 409 -14.96 -9.38 4.11
CA VAL A 409 -16.27 -9.69 4.66
C VAL A 409 -16.49 -11.20 4.64
N GLU A 410 -16.77 -11.79 5.80
CA GLU A 410 -17.15 -13.21 5.95
C GLU A 410 -18.28 -13.33 6.97
N GLY A 411 -19.50 -13.59 6.47
CA GLY A 411 -20.70 -13.51 7.30
C GLY A 411 -20.92 -12.07 7.79
N GLU A 412 -21.01 -11.89 9.11
CA GLU A 412 -21.14 -10.56 9.73
C GLU A 412 -19.79 -9.94 10.14
N ARG A 413 -18.67 -10.61 9.85
CA ARG A 413 -17.34 -10.13 10.26
C ARG A 413 -16.67 -9.34 9.15
N LEU A 414 -16.25 -8.12 9.48
CA LEU A 414 -15.52 -7.20 8.61
C LEU A 414 -14.11 -6.96 9.18
N ARG A 415 -13.09 -7.15 8.36
CA ARG A 415 -11.70 -6.85 8.73
C ARG A 415 -11.07 -5.96 7.67
N VAL A 416 -10.20 -5.06 8.13
CA VAL A 416 -9.54 -4.06 7.29
C VAL A 416 -8.03 -4.22 7.43
N TRP A 417 -7.34 -4.34 6.31
CA TRP A 417 -5.91 -4.16 6.20
C TRP A 417 -5.62 -2.90 5.42
N LEU A 418 -4.60 -2.17 5.87
CA LEU A 418 -4.03 -1.01 5.20
C LEU A 418 -2.59 -1.36 4.86
N ASN A 419 -2.22 -1.30 3.58
CA ASN A 419 -0.88 -1.64 3.09
C ASN A 419 -0.34 -2.95 3.68
N GLY A 420 -1.17 -4.00 3.68
CA GLY A 420 -0.83 -5.33 4.19
C GLY A 420 -0.94 -5.52 5.71
N VAL A 421 -1.15 -4.45 6.49
CA VAL A 421 -1.25 -4.51 7.96
C VAL A 421 -2.70 -4.55 8.40
N LYS A 422 -3.11 -5.58 9.17
CA LYS A 422 -4.46 -5.64 9.75
C LYS A 422 -4.64 -4.55 10.81
N ILE A 423 -5.52 -3.58 10.55
CA ILE A 423 -5.77 -2.44 11.44
C ILE A 423 -7.15 -2.49 12.09
N ASN A 424 -8.11 -3.27 11.57
CA ASN A 424 -9.45 -3.36 12.14
C ASN A 424 -10.04 -4.78 12.07
N ASP A 425 -10.90 -5.11 13.04
CA ASP A 425 -11.61 -6.38 13.18
C ASP A 425 -12.94 -6.15 13.91
N PHE A 426 -13.98 -6.02 13.12
CA PHE A 426 -15.34 -5.68 13.53
C PHE A 426 -16.28 -6.85 13.24
N THR A 427 -17.32 -7.02 14.06
CA THR A 427 -18.38 -7.98 13.83
C THR A 427 -19.71 -7.27 14.00
N ASN A 428 -20.51 -7.25 12.94
CA ASN A 428 -21.83 -6.69 12.94
C ASN A 428 -22.75 -7.48 13.88
N THR A 429 -23.63 -6.76 14.58
CA THR A 429 -24.71 -7.31 15.43
C THR A 429 -26.07 -6.69 15.10
N ASP A 430 -26.12 -5.71 14.20
CA ASP A 430 -27.33 -5.06 13.71
C ASP A 430 -27.90 -5.85 12.52
N PRO A 431 -29.06 -6.51 12.67
CA PRO A 431 -29.65 -7.28 11.58
C PRO A 431 -30.13 -6.40 10.41
N VAL A 432 -30.33 -5.09 10.61
CA VAL A 432 -30.73 -4.15 9.54
C VAL A 432 -29.56 -3.86 8.60
N ARG A 433 -28.32 -3.90 9.09
CA ARG A 433 -27.08 -3.65 8.34
C ARG A 433 -26.31 -4.94 8.01
N SER A 434 -27.01 -6.04 7.73
CA SER A 434 -26.34 -7.33 7.51
C SER A 434 -25.32 -7.25 6.38
N LEU A 435 -24.12 -7.78 6.64
CA LEU A 435 -23.02 -7.85 5.68
C LEU A 435 -23.10 -9.07 4.75
N ARG A 436 -24.09 -9.95 4.94
CA ARG A 436 -24.20 -11.24 4.22
C ARG A 436 -24.61 -11.11 2.76
N ASP A 437 -25.20 -9.98 2.40
CA ASP A 437 -25.60 -9.67 1.04
C ASP A 437 -25.69 -8.15 0.87
N GLY A 438 -24.87 -7.58 -0.01
CA GLY A 438 -24.93 -6.16 -0.32
C GLY A 438 -23.92 -5.71 -1.35
N HIS A 439 -23.99 -4.43 -1.70
CA HIS A 439 -23.11 -3.80 -2.68
C HIS A 439 -21.85 -3.25 -2.03
N VAL A 440 -20.88 -2.90 -2.88
CA VAL A 440 -19.67 -2.17 -2.52
C VAL A 440 -19.66 -0.84 -3.27
N GLY A 441 -19.08 0.19 -2.66
CA GLY A 441 -18.98 1.51 -3.26
C GLY A 441 -17.88 2.37 -2.66
N ILE A 442 -17.58 3.47 -3.33
CA ILE A 442 -16.63 4.49 -2.89
C ILE A 442 -17.36 5.84 -2.78
N GLN A 443 -17.03 6.58 -1.73
CA GLN A 443 -17.73 7.80 -1.37
C GLN A 443 -17.05 9.02 -1.99
N ASN A 444 -17.86 9.97 -2.43
CA ASN A 444 -17.44 11.37 -2.53
C ASN A 444 -18.14 12.14 -1.40
N HIS A 445 -17.40 12.91 -0.60
CA HIS A 445 -17.91 13.48 0.65
C HIS A 445 -18.29 14.97 0.53
N GLY A 446 -17.29 15.86 0.52
CA GLY A 446 -17.47 17.31 0.42
C GLY A 446 -17.10 17.86 -0.95
N SER A 447 -17.46 19.11 -1.21
CA SER A 447 -17.14 19.78 -2.48
C SER A 447 -15.65 20.08 -2.66
N ALA A 448 -14.90 20.11 -1.55
CA ALA A 448 -13.46 20.34 -1.53
C ALA A 448 -12.65 19.04 -1.46
N ASP A 449 -13.28 17.92 -1.09
CA ASP A 449 -12.62 16.64 -0.86
C ASP A 449 -12.27 15.93 -2.18
N GLN A 450 -10.98 15.69 -2.40
CA GLN A 450 -10.45 15.02 -3.58
C GLN A 450 -9.70 13.74 -3.21
N VAL A 451 -10.38 12.61 -3.32
CA VAL A 451 -9.79 11.28 -3.16
C VAL A 451 -9.83 10.54 -4.49
N SER A 452 -8.67 10.03 -4.87
CA SER A 452 -8.48 9.23 -6.08
C SER A 452 -8.52 7.74 -5.75
N PHE A 453 -9.06 6.94 -6.67
CA PHE A 453 -9.15 5.48 -6.57
C PHE A 453 -8.71 4.82 -7.87
N ARG A 454 -8.17 3.60 -7.76
CA ARG A 454 -7.90 2.71 -8.90
C ARG A 454 -7.83 1.25 -8.48
N ASP A 455 -7.77 0.37 -9.48
CA ASP A 455 -7.54 -1.07 -9.32
C ASP A 455 -8.47 -1.73 -8.28
N ILE A 456 -9.77 -1.49 -8.45
CA ILE A 456 -10.77 -2.05 -7.55
C ILE A 456 -11.03 -3.48 -7.98
N ARG A 457 -10.73 -4.44 -7.11
CA ARG A 457 -10.75 -5.87 -7.41
C ARG A 457 -11.37 -6.66 -6.27
N VAL A 458 -12.00 -7.78 -6.62
CA VAL A 458 -12.69 -8.65 -5.64
C VAL A 458 -12.26 -10.09 -5.78
N LYS A 459 -12.16 -10.78 -4.66
CA LYS A 459 -11.99 -12.23 -4.56
C LYS A 459 -13.14 -12.79 -3.74
N GLU A 460 -14.02 -13.55 -4.39
CA GLU A 460 -15.09 -14.27 -3.67
C GLU A 460 -14.47 -15.37 -2.80
N LEU A 461 -14.92 -15.43 -1.55
CA LEU A 461 -14.44 -16.39 -0.58
C LEU A 461 -15.47 -17.52 -0.44
N PRO A 462 -15.03 -18.75 -0.12
CA PRO A 462 -15.95 -19.82 0.21
C PRO A 462 -16.93 -19.35 1.29
N ALA A 463 -18.22 -19.59 1.10
CA ALA A 463 -19.19 -19.38 2.15
C ALA A 463 -18.72 -20.21 3.36
N ARG A 464 -18.48 -19.55 4.49
CA ARG A 464 -18.15 -20.26 5.72
C ARG A 464 -19.34 -21.18 6.00
N ALA A 465 -19.12 -22.50 5.98
CA ALA A 465 -20.15 -23.45 6.40
C ALA A 465 -20.63 -22.97 7.77
N ALA A 466 -21.94 -22.76 7.90
CA ALA A 466 -22.55 -22.32 9.16
C ALA A 466 -21.91 -23.15 10.28
N ASP A 467 -21.24 -22.48 11.22
CA ASP A 467 -20.47 -23.13 12.27
C ASP A 467 -21.35 -24.27 12.84
N TRP A 468 -20.80 -25.48 12.85
CA TRP A 468 -21.38 -26.58 13.60
C TRP A 468 -21.60 -26.05 15.02
N ALA A 469 -22.86 -25.89 15.40
CA ALA A 469 -23.23 -25.43 16.72
C ALA A 469 -22.45 -26.25 17.74
N ASP A 470 -21.76 -25.57 18.66
CA ASP A 470 -21.22 -26.23 19.84
C ASP A 470 -22.35 -27.11 20.43
N PRO A 471 -22.11 -28.39 20.71
CA PRO A 471 -23.11 -29.21 21.37
C PRO A 471 -23.47 -28.54 22.71
N PRO A 472 -24.75 -28.52 23.10
CA PRO A 472 -25.16 -27.90 24.35
C PRO A 472 -24.37 -28.53 25.50
N PRO A 473 -24.02 -27.76 26.56
CA PRO A 473 -23.36 -28.32 27.72
C PRO A 473 -24.23 -29.44 28.27
N GLY A 474 -23.66 -30.65 28.31
CA GLY A 474 -24.35 -31.84 28.78
C GLY A 474 -24.78 -31.69 30.24
N ASP A 475 -26.00 -32.15 30.51
CA ASP A 475 -26.57 -32.35 31.85
C ASP A 475 -25.82 -33.43 32.65
#